data_AF-A0A929E6R6-F1
#
_entry.id   AF-A0A929E6R6-F1
#
_cell.length_a   1.000
_cell.length_b   1.000
_cell.length_c   1.000
_cell.angle_alpha   90.00
_cell.angle_beta   90.00
_cell.angle_gamma   90.00
#
_symmetry.space_group_name_H-M   'P 1'
#
loop_
_entity.id
_entity.type
_entity.pdbx_description
1 polymer ?
#
loop_
_entity_poly.entity_id
_entity_poly.type
_entity_poly.pdbx_seq_one_letter_code
_entity_poly.pdbx_strand_id
1 'polypeptide(L)'
;MAKTTDVPLIILIAIIFLGMVILIGCNLPQQVTVNENATLTPSIEILPSETATIVPTSTPTEIPTLTLTPTASPTPTNTPTNSPTSTPTETPTETLTPTPEGVTVSAEQNTNCRWGPHKDYLFAGLLAAGASAQVDGRDYA
;
A
#
# COMPACT_ATOMS: atom_id res chain seq x y z
N MET A 1 41.58 64.20 -19.83
CA MET A 1 42.22 64.24 -18.50
C MET A 1 41.24 63.65 -17.51
N ALA A 2 41.30 62.34 -17.27
CA ALA A 2 40.51 61.70 -16.22
C ALA A 2 41.06 62.17 -14.86
N LYS A 3 40.20 62.66 -13.98
CA LYS A 3 40.61 63.19 -12.68
C LYS A 3 41.20 62.05 -11.85
N THR A 4 42.37 62.27 -11.26
CA THR A 4 43.09 61.31 -10.40
C THR A 4 42.24 60.79 -9.22
N THR A 5 41.15 61.46 -8.87
CA THR A 5 40.17 61.05 -7.85
C THR A 5 39.08 60.07 -8.34
N ASP A 6 38.92 59.86 -9.66
CA ASP A 6 37.92 58.91 -10.20
C ASP A 6 38.39 57.45 -10.15
N VAL A 7 39.71 57.21 -10.16
CA VAL A 7 40.30 55.86 -10.14
C VAL A 7 39.88 55.03 -8.92
N PRO A 8 39.95 55.52 -7.65
CA PRO A 8 39.52 54.73 -6.50
C PRO A 8 38.00 54.48 -6.47
N LEU A 9 37.19 55.40 -7.00
CA LEU A 9 35.73 55.25 -7.04
C LEU A 9 35.30 54.20 -8.07
N ILE A 10 35.95 54.17 -9.24
CA ILE A 10 35.70 53.17 -10.28
C ILE A 10 36.08 51.76 -9.79
N ILE A 11 37.21 51.64 -9.08
CA ILE A 11 37.64 50.37 -8.48
C ILE A 11 36.62 49.88 -7.44
N LEU A 12 36.11 50.78 -6.59
CA LEU A 12 35.09 50.44 -5.60
C LEU A 12 33.79 49.94 -6.26
N ILE A 13 33.32 50.62 -7.30
CA ILE A 13 32.11 50.22 -8.05
C ILE A 13 32.31 48.85 -8.72
N ALA A 14 33.48 48.59 -9.29
CA ALA A 14 33.79 47.32 -9.94
C ALA A 14 33.79 46.14 -8.94
N ILE A 15 34.31 46.33 -7.73
CA ILE A 15 34.31 45.31 -6.66
C ILE A 15 32.88 45.00 -6.20
N ILE A 16 32.05 46.03 -6.03
CA ILE A 16 30.63 45.86 -5.64
C ILE A 16 29.87 45.08 -6.71
N PHE A 17 30.09 45.40 -7.99
CA PHE A 17 29.42 44.73 -9.10
C PHE A 17 29.86 43.26 -9.24
N LEU A 18 31.16 42.98 -9.07
CA LEU A 18 31.69 41.61 -9.09
C LEU A 18 31.14 40.77 -7.93
N GLY A 19 31.02 41.36 -6.73
CA GLY A 19 30.42 40.70 -5.57
C GLY A 19 28.94 40.34 -5.78
N MET A 20 28.15 41.24 -6.37
CA MET A 20 26.75 40.99 -6.70
C MET A 20 26.57 39.82 -7.68
N VAL A 21 27.44 39.72 -8.70
CA VAL A 21 27.37 38.64 -9.70
C VAL A 21 27.68 37.27 -9.09
N ILE A 22 28.63 37.19 -8.16
CA ILE A 22 28.99 35.95 -7.48
C ILE A 22 27.87 35.48 -6.53
N LEU A 23 27.16 36.40 -5.87
CA LEU A 23 26.04 36.08 -4.99
C LEU A 23 24.82 35.48 -5.72
N ILE A 24 24.65 35.73 -7.01
CA ILE A 24 23.51 35.26 -7.80
C ILE A 24 23.75 33.82 -8.34
N GLY A 25 24.99 33.31 -8.29
CA GLY A 25 25.38 32.06 -8.95
C GLY A 25 24.98 30.73 -8.28
N CYS A 26 24.44 30.74 -7.06
CA CYS A 26 24.17 29.51 -6.32
C CYS A 26 22.71 29.04 -6.48
N ASN A 27 22.35 28.48 -7.65
CA ASN A 27 21.15 27.60 -7.79
C ASN A 27 21.07 26.91 -9.16
N LEU A 28 21.98 25.99 -9.46
CA LEU A 28 21.83 25.04 -10.59
C LEU A 28 21.18 23.73 -10.07
N PRO A 29 19.99 23.34 -10.53
CA PRO A 29 19.41 22.04 -10.17
C PRO A 29 20.13 20.90 -10.92
N GLN A 30 20.58 19.88 -10.18
CA GLN A 30 21.02 18.59 -10.71
C GLN A 30 19.82 17.64 -10.81
N GLN A 31 19.69 16.97 -11.95
CA GLN A 31 18.64 15.98 -12.20
C GLN A 31 19.13 14.60 -11.76
N VAL A 32 18.38 13.95 -10.87
CA VAL A 32 18.60 12.57 -10.42
C VAL A 32 17.63 11.66 -11.18
N THR A 33 18.16 10.64 -11.84
CA THR A 33 17.39 9.61 -12.55
C THR A 33 17.39 8.34 -11.72
N VAL A 34 16.21 7.89 -11.26
CA VAL A 34 16.04 6.59 -10.60
C VAL A 34 15.36 5.64 -11.59
N ASN A 35 15.92 4.45 -11.76
CA ASN A 35 15.41 3.41 -12.64
C ASN A 35 14.87 2.27 -11.78
N GLU A 36 13.55 2.11 -11.74
CA GLU A 36 12.87 0.97 -11.13
C GLU A 36 12.61 -0.11 -12.18
N ASN A 37 13.09 -1.33 -11.94
CA ASN A 37 12.50 -2.49 -12.57
C ASN A 37 12.71 -3.76 -11.73
N ALA A 38 11.62 -4.28 -11.19
CA ALA A 38 11.53 -5.65 -10.69
C ALA A 38 10.14 -6.20 -10.95
N THR A 39 10.02 -7.36 -11.61
CA THR A 39 8.87 -8.26 -11.47
C THR A 39 9.28 -9.67 -11.90
N LEU A 40 9.13 -10.65 -11.00
CA LEU A 40 9.18 -12.08 -11.32
C LEU A 40 7.80 -12.68 -11.00
N THR A 41 7.16 -13.27 -12.01
CA THR A 41 5.91 -14.04 -11.90
C THR A 41 6.20 -15.54 -11.99
N PRO A 42 5.78 -16.37 -11.02
CA PRO A 42 5.71 -17.81 -11.19
C PRO A 42 4.33 -18.23 -11.71
N SER A 43 4.31 -19.08 -12.73
CA SER A 43 3.12 -19.76 -13.28
C SER A 43 3.17 -21.24 -12.89
N ILE A 44 2.08 -21.76 -12.32
CA ILE A 44 1.92 -23.19 -12.03
C ILE A 44 0.65 -23.67 -12.75
N GLU A 45 0.84 -24.59 -13.69
CA GLU A 45 -0.20 -25.28 -14.44
C GLU A 45 -0.37 -26.70 -13.88
N ILE A 46 -1.60 -27.09 -13.56
CA ILE A 46 -1.94 -28.42 -13.01
C ILE A 46 -2.92 -29.11 -13.95
N LEU A 47 -2.52 -30.30 -14.44
CA LEU A 47 -3.28 -31.17 -15.32
C LEU A 47 -3.89 -32.34 -14.51
N PRO A 48 -5.19 -32.64 -14.62
CA PRO A 48 -5.77 -33.80 -13.96
C PRO A 48 -5.66 -35.11 -14.78
N SER A 49 -5.51 -36.18 -14.00
CA SER A 49 -5.13 -37.56 -14.32
C SER A 49 -6.29 -38.46 -14.80
N GLU A 50 -5.93 -39.51 -15.53
CA GLU A 50 -6.76 -40.36 -16.39
C GLU A 50 -7.95 -41.11 -15.76
N THR A 51 -8.93 -41.37 -16.64
CA THR A 51 -10.09 -42.25 -16.49
C THR A 51 -9.72 -43.70 -16.81
N ALA A 52 -10.11 -44.66 -15.98
CA ALA A 52 -9.99 -46.10 -16.29
C ALA A 52 -11.34 -46.82 -16.21
N THR A 53 -11.52 -47.64 -17.25
CA THR A 53 -12.69 -48.32 -17.81
C THR A 53 -13.23 -49.50 -16.98
N ILE A 54 -14.55 -49.64 -16.93
CA ILE A 54 -15.28 -50.80 -16.40
C ILE A 54 -15.25 -52.00 -17.37
N VAL A 55 -14.96 -53.21 -16.87
CA VAL A 55 -14.97 -54.48 -17.63
C VAL A 55 -16.10 -55.39 -17.11
N PRO A 56 -16.88 -56.06 -17.98
CA PRO A 56 -17.99 -56.94 -17.58
C PRO A 56 -17.47 -58.28 -17.02
N THR A 57 -17.89 -58.68 -15.82
CA THR A 57 -19.02 -59.58 -15.48
C THR A 57 -18.86 -61.03 -15.95
N SER A 58 -18.53 -61.92 -15.01
CA SER A 58 -18.71 -63.38 -15.13
C SER A 58 -20.01 -63.82 -14.45
N THR A 59 -20.75 -64.67 -15.15
CA THR A 59 -22.08 -65.19 -14.81
C THR A 59 -21.99 -66.22 -13.65
N PRO A 60 -22.90 -66.20 -12.66
CA PRO A 60 -22.84 -67.13 -11.53
C PRO A 60 -23.38 -68.52 -11.88
N THR A 61 -22.71 -69.56 -11.36
CA THR A 61 -23.20 -70.95 -11.33
C THR A 61 -24.06 -71.13 -10.08
N GLU A 62 -25.34 -71.49 -10.23
CA GLU A 62 -26.20 -71.80 -9.08
C GLU A 62 -25.83 -73.14 -8.45
N ILE A 63 -25.54 -73.11 -7.15
CA ILE A 63 -25.38 -74.27 -6.27
C ILE A 63 -26.64 -74.35 -5.41
N PRO A 64 -27.28 -75.53 -5.24
CA PRO A 64 -28.49 -75.67 -4.45
C PRO A 64 -28.24 -75.21 -3.01
N THR A 65 -29.02 -74.23 -2.59
CA THR A 65 -28.87 -73.54 -1.31
C THR A 65 -29.66 -74.28 -0.24
N LEU A 66 -29.02 -74.60 0.89
CA LEU A 66 -29.70 -75.14 2.07
C LEU A 66 -30.62 -74.08 2.66
N THR A 67 -31.92 -74.35 2.67
CA THR A 67 -32.92 -73.48 3.29
C THR A 67 -32.80 -73.58 4.81
N LEU A 68 -32.09 -72.64 5.43
CA LEU A 68 -32.12 -72.47 6.88
C LEU A 68 -33.39 -71.70 7.24
N THR A 69 -34.24 -72.32 8.05
CA THR A 69 -35.40 -71.69 8.70
C THR A 69 -34.95 -70.44 9.46
N PRO A 70 -35.57 -69.27 9.26
CA PRO A 70 -35.18 -68.06 9.98
C PRO A 70 -35.56 -68.20 11.45
N THR A 71 -34.55 -68.28 12.31
CA THR A 71 -34.70 -68.00 13.74
C THR A 71 -34.92 -66.51 13.92
N ALA A 72 -35.87 -66.13 14.78
CA ALA A 72 -36.16 -64.74 15.11
C ALA A 72 -34.87 -64.03 15.57
N SER A 73 -34.38 -63.11 14.75
CA SER A 73 -33.24 -62.25 15.07
C SER A 73 -33.67 -61.17 16.06
N PRO A 74 -32.86 -60.81 17.07
CA PRO A 74 -33.20 -59.71 17.97
C PRO A 74 -33.35 -58.41 17.17
N THR A 75 -34.48 -57.73 17.38
CA THR A 75 -34.75 -56.41 16.81
C THR A 75 -33.71 -55.40 17.32
N PRO A 76 -33.06 -54.61 16.45
CA PRO A 76 -32.13 -53.58 16.89
C PRO A 76 -32.90 -52.51 17.67
N THR A 77 -32.53 -52.32 18.94
CA THR A 77 -33.06 -51.22 19.76
C THR A 77 -32.32 -49.95 19.36
N ASN A 78 -33.04 -48.93 18.90
CA ASN A 78 -32.46 -47.61 18.63
C ASN A 78 -32.05 -46.97 19.96
N THR A 79 -30.76 -47.04 20.28
CA THR A 79 -30.18 -46.27 21.39
C THR A 79 -30.04 -44.82 20.93
N PRO A 80 -30.59 -43.82 21.65
CA PRO A 80 -30.41 -42.43 21.28
C PRO A 80 -28.91 -42.08 21.41
N THR A 81 -28.29 -41.76 20.28
CA THR A 81 -26.94 -41.20 20.22
C THR A 81 -27.00 -39.72 20.57
N ASN A 82 -26.23 -39.30 21.58
CA ASN A 82 -26.07 -37.88 21.90
C ASN A 82 -25.48 -37.17 20.67
N SER A 83 -26.26 -36.26 20.07
CA SER A 83 -25.81 -35.40 18.99
C SER A 83 -24.78 -34.41 19.52
N PRO A 84 -23.74 -34.05 18.75
CA PRO A 84 -22.80 -33.01 19.15
C PRO A 84 -23.53 -31.68 19.33
N THR A 85 -23.40 -31.10 20.52
CA THR A 85 -23.89 -29.75 20.83
C THR A 85 -22.91 -28.75 20.24
N SER A 86 -23.38 -27.87 19.35
CA SER A 86 -22.55 -26.80 18.78
C SER A 86 -22.20 -25.78 19.86
N THR A 87 -20.92 -25.69 20.22
CA THR A 87 -20.40 -24.66 21.12
C THR A 87 -20.37 -23.31 20.39
N PRO A 88 -20.87 -22.21 20.99
CA PRO A 88 -20.76 -20.89 20.37
C PRO A 88 -19.28 -20.53 20.17
N THR A 89 -18.96 -20.05 18.97
CA THR A 89 -17.62 -19.57 18.65
C THR A 89 -17.56 -18.07 18.94
N GLU A 90 -16.64 -17.66 19.81
CA GLU A 90 -16.38 -16.24 20.09
C GLU A 90 -16.03 -15.52 18.77
N THR A 91 -16.79 -14.47 18.46
CA THR A 91 -16.55 -13.66 17.25
C THR A 91 -15.55 -12.56 17.63
N PRO A 92 -14.51 -12.30 16.81
CA PRO A 92 -13.53 -11.27 17.11
C PRO A 92 -14.23 -9.92 17.28
N THR A 93 -13.91 -9.22 18.37
CA THR A 93 -14.39 -7.86 18.62
C THR A 93 -13.55 -6.88 17.81
N GLU A 94 -14.19 -5.99 17.05
CA GLU A 94 -13.46 -4.97 16.31
C GLU A 94 -12.71 -4.04 17.27
N THR A 95 -11.41 -3.89 17.03
CA THR A 95 -10.57 -2.98 17.79
C THR A 95 -10.53 -1.64 17.07
N LEU A 96 -10.95 -0.57 17.73
CA LEU A 96 -10.86 0.78 17.19
C LEU A 96 -9.39 1.15 16.98
N THR A 97 -9.02 1.43 15.74
CA THR A 97 -7.70 1.95 15.41
C THR A 97 -7.69 3.45 15.68
N PRO A 98 -6.67 4.01 16.36
CA PRO A 98 -6.60 5.45 16.57
C PRO A 98 -6.58 6.18 15.22
N THR A 99 -7.42 7.20 15.10
CA THR A 99 -7.37 8.11 13.95
C THR A 99 -6.13 8.98 14.09
N PRO A 100 -5.24 9.06 13.08
CA PRO A 100 -4.07 9.93 13.16
C PRO A 100 -4.51 11.38 13.32
N GLU A 101 -3.92 12.09 14.28
CA GLU A 101 -4.11 13.53 14.43
C GLU A 101 -3.42 14.27 13.28
N GLY A 102 -4.12 15.22 12.66
CA GLY A 102 -3.58 16.01 11.56
C GLY A 102 -2.47 16.96 12.02
N VAL A 103 -1.48 17.19 11.15
CA VAL A 103 -0.36 18.12 11.43
C VAL A 103 -0.83 19.56 11.23
N THR A 104 -0.53 20.45 12.17
CA THR A 104 -0.79 21.89 12.03
C THR A 104 0.51 22.66 11.84
N VAL A 105 0.50 23.62 10.92
CA VAL A 105 1.60 24.58 10.70
C VAL A 105 1.15 25.98 11.10
N SER A 106 2.09 26.82 11.52
CA SER A 106 1.87 28.23 11.82
C SER A 106 2.79 29.09 10.95
N ALA A 107 2.28 30.20 10.43
CA ALA A 107 3.08 31.14 9.67
C ALA A 107 3.57 32.27 10.60
N GLU A 108 4.87 32.53 10.63
CA GLU A 108 5.42 33.69 11.36
C GLU A 108 5.16 35.02 10.65
N GLN A 109 5.10 34.97 9.32
CA GLN A 109 4.87 36.11 8.44
C GLN A 109 3.84 35.73 7.36
N ASN A 110 3.27 36.73 6.68
CA ASN A 110 2.35 36.49 5.57
C ASN A 110 3.03 35.60 4.50
N THR A 111 2.49 34.40 4.30
CA THR A 111 3.12 33.35 3.50
C THR A 111 2.17 32.86 2.42
N ASN A 112 2.66 32.81 1.19
CA ASN A 112 1.92 32.22 0.06
C ASN A 112 2.03 30.69 0.13
N CYS A 113 0.93 30.03 0.49
CA CYS A 113 0.82 28.57 0.49
C CYS A 113 0.66 28.05 -0.94
N ARG A 114 1.30 26.92 -1.23
CA ARG A 114 1.21 26.20 -2.51
C ARG A 114 0.87 24.74 -2.25
N TRP A 115 0.34 24.07 -3.25
CA TRP A 115 -0.06 22.66 -3.18
C TRP A 115 1.11 21.66 -3.09
N GLY A 116 2.35 22.13 -2.97
CA GLY A 116 3.51 21.28 -2.80
C GLY A 116 4.76 22.07 -2.42
N PRO A 117 5.90 21.37 -2.31
CA PRO A 117 7.08 21.88 -1.61
C PRO A 117 7.88 22.94 -2.39
N HIS A 118 7.68 23.04 -3.70
CA HIS A 118 8.43 23.96 -4.57
C HIS A 118 7.58 25.12 -5.08
N LYS A 119 8.25 26.17 -5.57
CA LYS A 119 7.61 27.38 -6.10
C LYS A 119 6.80 27.15 -7.39
N ASP A 120 7.04 26.05 -8.08
CA ASP A 120 6.36 25.72 -9.35
C ASP A 120 4.94 25.17 -9.12
N TYR A 121 4.60 24.79 -7.87
CA TYR A 121 3.26 24.36 -7.51
C TYR A 121 2.28 25.53 -7.53
N LEU A 122 1.03 25.25 -7.89
CA LEU A 122 -0.03 26.25 -7.95
C LEU A 122 -0.25 26.92 -6.59
N PHE A 123 -0.50 28.23 -6.61
CA PHE A 123 -0.89 29.00 -5.44
C PHE A 123 -2.20 28.45 -4.85
N ALA A 124 -2.17 28.09 -3.57
CA ALA A 124 -3.32 27.57 -2.84
C ALA A 124 -4.02 28.68 -2.06
N GLY A 125 -3.27 29.64 -1.52
CA GLY A 125 -3.82 30.73 -0.71
C GLY A 125 -2.75 31.49 0.08
N LEU A 126 -3.18 32.55 0.76
CA LEU A 126 -2.33 33.33 1.67
C LEU A 126 -2.62 32.90 3.11
N LEU A 127 -1.58 32.49 3.84
CA LEU A 127 -1.65 32.30 5.28
C LEU A 127 -1.08 33.53 5.97
N ALA A 128 -1.92 34.23 6.73
CA ALA A 128 -1.53 35.46 7.42
C ALA A 128 -0.52 35.17 8.55
N ALA A 129 0.30 36.17 8.90
CA ALA A 129 1.20 36.10 10.04
C ALA A 129 0.43 35.77 11.34
N GLY A 130 0.92 34.79 12.09
CA GLY A 130 0.31 34.27 13.31
C GLY A 130 -0.86 33.29 13.09
N ALA A 131 -1.29 33.07 11.85
CA ALA A 131 -2.34 32.11 11.55
C ALA A 131 -1.78 30.69 11.43
N SER A 132 -2.59 29.70 11.80
CA SER A 132 -2.29 28.28 11.65
C SER A 132 -3.24 27.60 10.66
N ALA A 133 -2.75 26.53 10.03
CA ALA A 133 -3.50 25.73 9.09
C ALA A 133 -3.17 24.24 9.25
N GLN A 134 -4.17 23.39 9.05
CA GLN A 134 -3.98 21.95 8.95
C GLN A 134 -3.30 21.58 7.64
N VAL A 135 -2.36 20.64 7.72
CA VAL A 135 -1.62 20.12 6.58
C VAL A 135 -2.41 18.96 6.01
N ASP A 136 -2.92 19.14 4.79
CA ASP A 136 -3.47 18.06 4.00
C ASP A 136 -2.32 17.31 3.32
N GLY A 137 -1.87 16.22 3.96
CA GLY A 137 -0.82 15.36 3.44
C GLY A 137 -1.37 14.54 2.28
N ARG A 138 -0.87 14.76 1.06
CA ARG A 138 -1.07 13.81 -0.04
C ARG A 138 0.13 12.89 -0.11
N ASP A 139 -0.12 11.59 0.09
CA ASP A 139 0.88 10.57 -0.20
C ASP A 139 1.17 10.63 -1.71
N TYR A 140 2.42 10.94 -2.06
CA TYR A 140 2.89 10.81 -3.43
C TYR A 140 3.20 9.33 -3.64
N ALA A 141 2.23 8.61 -4.22
CA ALA A 141 2.40 7.23 -4.68
C ALA A 141 3.28 7.16 -5.94
#